data_AF-A0A975KT66-F1
#
_entry.id   AF-A0A975KT66-F1
#
_cell.length_a   1.000
_cell.length_b   1.000
_cell.length_c   1.000
_cell.angle_alpha   90.00
_cell.angle_beta   90.00
_cell.angle_gamma   90.00
#
_symmetry.space_group_name_H-M   'P 1'
#
loop_
_entity.id
_entity.type
_entity.pdbx_description
1 polymer ?
#
loop_
_entity_poly.entity_id
_entity_poly.type
_entity_poly.pdbx_seq_one_letter_code
_entity_poly.pdbx_strand_id
1 'polypeptide(L)'
;MYNGVYIPSAKLILIYGLIALASYYIVKQLQQSRNKKLDKLMSISMTLFGAMFLASLVYSTWDMEKFLSRLTMMKLTLVLLGITGVYLNIVFIRAEISYKKKRGNQRIEEQPNKSYFEKRKEERERIEQGEVRIILGASTDNEDN
;
A
#
# COMPACT_ATOMS: atom_id res chain seq x y z
N MET A 1 25.52 -18.54 -10.99
CA MET A 1 26.37 -17.42 -11.46
C MET A 1 26.52 -17.56 -12.96
N TYR A 2 26.38 -16.48 -13.73
CA TYR A 2 26.66 -16.49 -15.17
C TYR A 2 27.65 -15.37 -15.44
N ASN A 3 28.82 -15.68 -16.02
CA ASN A 3 29.93 -14.74 -16.22
C ASN A 3 30.29 -13.93 -14.96
N GLY A 4 30.33 -14.58 -13.79
CA GLY A 4 30.63 -13.92 -12.50
C GLY A 4 29.51 -13.08 -11.91
N VAL A 5 28.41 -12.84 -12.63
CA VAL A 5 27.25 -12.10 -12.12
C VAL A 5 26.35 -13.04 -11.33
N TYR A 6 26.14 -12.70 -10.05
CA TYR A 6 25.19 -13.40 -9.19
C TYR A 6 23.76 -13.02 -9.57
N ILE A 7 22.97 -14.02 -9.97
CA ILE A 7 21.54 -13.86 -10.25
C ILE A 7 20.80 -14.39 -9.02
N PRO A 8 20.12 -13.53 -8.25
CA PRO A 8 19.37 -13.97 -7.08
C PRO A 8 18.23 -14.88 -7.52
N SER A 9 18.06 -15.99 -6.81
CA SER A 9 16.95 -16.91 -7.06
C SER A 9 15.62 -16.25 -6.71
N ALA A 10 14.56 -16.59 -7.45
CA ALA A 10 13.22 -16.07 -7.19
C ALA A 10 12.75 -16.33 -5.74
N LYS A 11 13.17 -17.46 -5.15
CA LYS A 11 12.90 -17.80 -3.75
C LYS A 11 13.50 -16.79 -2.77
N LEU A 12 14.75 -16.40 -2.97
CA LEU A 12 15.42 -15.41 -2.11
C LEU A 12 14.75 -14.05 -2.21
N ILE A 13 14.43 -13.60 -3.42
CA ILE A 13 13.74 -12.33 -3.65
C ILE A 13 12.38 -12.31 -2.93
N LEU A 14 11.63 -13.43 -3.01
CA LEU A 14 10.35 -13.57 -2.34
C LEU A 14 10.49 -13.51 -0.81
N ILE A 15 11.47 -14.22 -0.23
CA ILE A 15 11.73 -14.20 1.22
C ILE A 15 12.07 -12.78 1.68
N TYR A 16 12.99 -12.08 1.01
CA TYR A 16 13.34 -10.71 1.37
C TYR A 16 12.17 -9.74 1.21
N GLY A 17 11.35 -9.90 0.16
CA GLY A 17 10.14 -9.13 -0.04
C GLY A 17 9.12 -9.31 1.08
N LEU A 18 8.91 -10.55 1.53
CA LEU A 18 8.02 -10.86 2.66
C LEU A 18 8.55 -10.31 3.99
N ILE A 19 9.86 -10.41 4.24
CA ILE A 19 10.49 -9.84 5.43
C ILE A 19 10.36 -8.31 5.44
N ALA A 20 10.57 -7.65 4.30
CA ALA A 20 10.39 -6.21 4.15
C ALA A 20 8.92 -5.80 4.37
N LEU A 21 7.97 -6.61 3.89
CA LEU A 21 6.55 -6.39 4.14
C LEU A 21 6.20 -6.52 5.62
N ALA A 22 6.65 -7.59 6.26
CA ALA A 22 6.41 -7.84 7.68
C ALA A 22 7.01 -6.74 8.56
N SER A 23 8.26 -6.35 8.30
CA SER A 23 8.93 -5.28 9.07
C SER A 23 8.21 -3.94 8.91
N TYR A 24 7.75 -3.60 7.70
CA TYR A 24 6.94 -2.41 7.47
C TYR A 24 5.64 -2.42 8.28
N TYR A 25 4.91 -3.54 8.31
CA TYR A 25 3.68 -3.65 9.10
C TYR A 25 3.92 -3.54 10.61
N ILE A 26 4.99 -4.17 11.11
CA ILE A 26 5.40 -4.06 12.52
C ILE A 26 5.71 -2.60 12.87
N VAL A 27 6.53 -1.91 12.08
CA VAL A 27 6.87 -0.49 12.31
C VAL A 27 5.62 0.38 12.26
N LYS A 28 4.71 0.13 11.31
CA LYS A 28 3.44 0.87 11.19
C LYS A 28 2.55 0.68 12.41
N GLN A 29 2.51 -0.53 12.97
CA GLN A 29 1.75 -0.84 14.17
C GLN A 29 2.34 -0.14 15.41
N LEU A 30 3.67 -0.10 15.52
CA LEU A 30 4.37 0.53 16.64
C LEU A 30 4.28 2.06 16.61
N GLN A 31 4.39 2.68 15.42
CA GLN A 31 4.48 4.14 15.33
C GLN A 31 3.13 4.86 15.48
N GLN A 32 1.98 4.17 15.44
CA GLN A 32 0.60 4.68 15.48
C GLN A 32 0.28 5.91 14.58
N SER A 33 1.25 6.39 13.82
CA SER A 33 1.20 7.61 13.02
C SER A 33 1.11 7.24 11.55
N ARG A 34 0.21 7.91 10.83
CA ARG A 34 0.05 7.73 9.38
C ARG A 34 1.13 8.49 8.63
N ASN A 35 2.34 7.93 8.57
CA ASN A 35 3.42 8.50 7.76
C ASN A 35 3.24 8.15 6.28
N LYS A 36 2.56 9.04 5.54
CA LYS A 36 2.30 8.89 4.10
C LYS A 36 3.57 8.75 3.25
N LYS A 37 4.73 9.24 3.73
CA LYS A 37 6.00 9.10 3.00
C LYS A 37 6.49 7.66 3.04
N LEU A 38 6.37 6.99 4.19
CA LEU A 38 6.73 5.57 4.34
C LEU A 38 5.84 4.68 3.48
N ASP A 39 4.53 4.96 3.43
CA ASP A 39 3.59 4.21 2.59
C ASP A 39 3.96 4.29 1.10
N LYS A 40 4.36 5.48 0.62
CA LYS A 40 4.80 5.67 -0.76
C LYS A 40 6.15 4.99 -1.05
N LEU A 41 7.11 5.10 -0.14
CA LEU A 41 8.39 4.42 -0.25
C LEU A 41 8.19 2.91 -0.32
N MET A 42 7.33 2.37 0.56
CA MET A 42 7.02 0.94 0.61
C MET A 42 6.35 0.47 -0.69
N SER A 43 5.40 1.23 -1.24
CA SER A 43 4.79 0.94 -2.54
C SER A 43 5.85 0.82 -3.65
N ILE A 44 6.76 1.79 -3.74
CA ILE A 44 7.83 1.79 -4.74
C ILE A 44 8.74 0.57 -4.54
N SER A 45 9.18 0.32 -3.30
CA SER A 45 10.02 -0.83 -2.95
C SER A 45 9.34 -2.16 -3.35
N MET A 46 8.05 -2.33 -3.06
CA MET A 46 7.32 -3.54 -3.41
C MET A 46 7.18 -3.73 -4.92
N THR A 47 7.01 -2.64 -5.69
CA THR A 47 7.01 -2.74 -7.16
C THR A 47 8.37 -3.16 -7.71
N LEU A 48 9.47 -2.70 -7.13
CA LEU A 48 10.82 -3.14 -7.50
C LEU A 48 11.04 -4.62 -7.16
N PHE A 49 10.65 -5.06 -5.96
CA PHE A 49 10.70 -6.48 -5.59
C PHE A 49 9.88 -7.34 -6.54
N GLY A 50 8.68 -6.91 -6.92
CA GLY A 50 7.83 -7.59 -7.89
C GLY A 50 8.50 -7.70 -9.27
N ALA A 51 9.10 -6.62 -9.76
CA ALA A 51 9.83 -6.63 -11.03
C ALA A 51 11.04 -7.59 -11.00
N MET A 52 11.83 -7.57 -9.92
CA MET A 52 12.97 -8.49 -9.75
C MET A 52 12.52 -9.95 -9.65
N PHE A 53 11.43 -10.22 -8.92
CA PHE A 53 10.87 -11.54 -8.76
C PHE A 53 10.40 -12.11 -10.11
N LEU A 54 9.63 -11.34 -10.86
CA LEU A 54 9.13 -11.74 -12.19
C LEU A 54 10.28 -11.93 -13.18
N ALA A 55 11.28 -11.05 -13.19
CA ALA A 55 12.46 -11.21 -14.04
C ALA A 55 13.24 -12.48 -13.70
N SER A 56 13.42 -12.77 -12.40
CA SER A 56 14.09 -14.00 -11.94
C SER A 56 13.29 -15.26 -12.28
N LEU A 57 11.96 -15.20 -12.21
CA LEU A 57 11.09 -16.29 -12.68
C LEU A 57 11.28 -16.54 -14.18
N VAL A 58 11.25 -15.49 -15.00
CA VAL A 58 11.50 -15.60 -16.45
C VAL A 58 12.85 -16.24 -16.71
N TYR A 59 13.90 -15.85 -16.00
CA TYR A 59 15.21 -16.51 -16.12
C TYR A 59 15.14 -18.02 -15.88
N SER A 60 14.35 -18.45 -14.88
CA SER A 60 14.23 -19.86 -14.49
C SER A 60 13.33 -20.70 -15.40
N THR A 61 12.31 -20.10 -16.00
CA THR A 61 11.29 -20.82 -16.81
C THR A 61 11.48 -20.64 -18.31
N TRP A 62 12.45 -19.84 -18.75
CA TRP A 62 12.66 -19.56 -20.16
C TRP A 62 13.40 -20.69 -20.87
N ASP A 63 12.71 -21.45 -21.70
CA ASP A 63 13.30 -22.57 -22.46
C ASP A 63 13.59 -22.25 -23.93
N MET A 64 13.17 -21.06 -24.41
CA MET A 64 13.39 -20.63 -25.80
C MET A 64 14.79 -20.05 -26.04
N GLU A 65 15.82 -20.83 -25.70
CA GLU A 65 17.24 -20.43 -25.85
C GLU A 65 17.66 -20.21 -27.31
N LYS A 66 16.94 -20.80 -28.27
CA LYS A 66 17.19 -20.64 -29.71
C LYS A 66 16.97 -19.22 -30.24
N PHE A 67 16.13 -18.43 -29.58
CA PHE A 67 15.82 -17.06 -29.99
C PHE A 67 16.55 -16.03 -29.13
N LEU A 68 16.45 -16.17 -27.81
CA LEU A 68 17.13 -15.31 -26.85
C LEU A 68 17.66 -16.13 -25.69
N SER A 69 18.88 -15.80 -25.28
CA SER A 69 19.45 -16.33 -24.04
C SER A 69 18.57 -15.96 -22.83
N ARG A 70 18.44 -16.90 -21.89
CA ARG A 70 17.75 -16.71 -20.60
C ARG A 70 18.17 -15.42 -19.89
N LEU A 71 19.46 -15.10 -19.95
CA LEU A 71 20.01 -13.90 -19.31
C LEU A 71 19.58 -12.61 -20.02
N THR A 72 19.55 -12.62 -21.35
CA THR A 72 19.08 -11.46 -22.14
C THR A 72 17.59 -11.22 -21.89
N MET A 73 16.78 -12.28 -21.86
CA MET A 73 15.35 -12.16 -21.56
C MET A 73 15.06 -11.66 -20.15
N MET A 74 15.82 -12.14 -19.16
CA MET A 74 15.74 -11.61 -17.79
C MET A 74 16.03 -10.11 -17.74
N LYS A 75 17.10 -9.64 -18.39
CA LYS A 75 17.44 -8.21 -18.43
C LYS A 75 16.36 -7.39 -19.12
N LEU A 76 15.85 -7.89 -20.25
CA LEU A 76 14.82 -7.21 -21.03
C LEU A 76 13.51 -7.09 -20.24
N THR A 77 13.08 -8.17 -19.59
CA THR A 77 11.91 -8.16 -18.70
C THR A 77 12.10 -7.26 -17.49
N LEU A 78 13.30 -7.24 -16.89
CA LEU A 78 13.60 -6.35 -15.78
C LEU A 78 13.53 -4.86 -16.18
N VAL A 79 14.04 -4.50 -17.36
CA VAL A 79 13.95 -3.12 -17.88
C VAL A 79 12.49 -2.76 -18.20
N LEU A 80 11.76 -3.63 -18.89
CA LEU A 80 10.35 -3.39 -19.21
C LEU A 80 9.50 -3.21 -17.94
N LEU A 81 9.59 -4.16 -17.00
CA LEU A 81 8.87 -4.09 -15.74
C LEU A 81 9.32 -2.92 -14.88
N GLY A 82 10.60 -2.55 -14.93
CA GLY A 82 11.12 -1.36 -14.25
C GLY A 82 10.47 -0.08 -14.77
N ILE A 83 10.44 0.12 -16.09
CA ILE A 83 9.81 1.28 -16.72
C ILE A 83 8.31 1.31 -16.43
N THR A 84 7.62 0.19 -16.61
CA THR A 84 6.18 0.07 -16.32
C THR A 84 5.89 0.32 -14.85
N GLY A 85 6.70 -0.23 -13.94
CA GLY A 85 6.56 -0.04 -12.50
C GLY A 85 6.73 1.43 -12.08
N VAL A 86 7.75 2.12 -12.61
CA VAL A 86 7.96 3.55 -12.36
C VAL A 86 6.76 4.36 -12.88
N TYR A 87 6.31 4.08 -14.11
CA TYR A 87 5.15 4.75 -14.69
C TYR A 87 3.90 4.56 -13.84
N LEU A 88 3.59 3.32 -13.43
CA LEU A 88 2.44 3.00 -12.58
C LEU A 88 2.51 3.72 -11.23
N ASN A 89 3.68 3.79 -10.59
CA ASN A 89 3.84 4.54 -9.33
C ASN A 89 3.55 6.03 -9.53
N ILE A 90 4.01 6.64 -10.62
CA ILE A 90 3.74 8.05 -10.94
C ILE A 90 2.25 8.28 -11.16
N VAL A 91 1.60 7.41 -11.95
CA VAL A 91 0.16 7.48 -12.23
C VAL A 91 -0.64 7.31 -10.93
N PHE A 92 -0.26 6.35 -10.08
CA PHE A 92 -0.89 6.13 -8.79
C PHE A 92 -0.80 7.36 -7.88
N ILE A 93 0.39 7.96 -7.76
CA ILE A 93 0.58 9.19 -6.97
C ILE A 93 -0.27 10.33 -7.53
N ARG A 94 -0.32 10.51 -8.85
CA ARG A 94 -1.18 11.52 -9.49
C ARG A 94 -2.66 11.27 -9.24
N ALA A 95 -3.10 10.02 -9.33
CA ALA A 95 -4.48 9.62 -9.04
C ALA A 95 -4.84 9.91 -7.57
N GLU A 96 -3.94 9.61 -6.63
CA GLU A 96 -4.13 9.92 -5.20
C GLU A 96 -4.29 11.42 -4.95
N ILE A 97 -3.45 12.25 -5.59
CA ILE A 97 -3.52 13.72 -5.49
C ILE A 97 -4.83 14.24 -6.10
N SER A 98 -5.20 13.77 -7.29
CA SER A 98 -6.42 14.16 -7.98
C SER A 98 -7.67 13.78 -7.17
N TYR A 99 -7.69 12.57 -6.61
CA TYR A 99 -8.77 12.09 -5.75
C TYR A 99 -8.90 12.94 -4.48
N LYS A 100 -7.78 13.26 -3.82
CA LYS A 100 -7.78 14.15 -2.65
C LYS A 100 -8.25 15.56 -2.98
N LYS A 101 -7.87 16.10 -4.15
CA LYS A 101 -8.33 17.42 -4.61
C LYS A 101 -9.85 17.41 -4.87
N LYS A 102 -10.38 16.36 -5.49
CA LYS A 102 -11.83 16.20 -5.70
C LYS A 102 -12.58 16.03 -4.38
N ARG A 103 -12.08 15.21 -3.45
CA ARG A 103 -12.69 15.01 -2.13
C ARG A 103 -12.60 16.26 -1.23
N GLY A 104 -11.55 17.06 -1.35
CA GLY A 104 -11.43 18.34 -0.64
C GLY A 104 -12.40 19.42 -1.13
N ASN A 105 -12.80 19.34 -2.41
CA ASN A 105 -13.82 20.21 -3.01
C ASN A 105 -15.25 19.68 -2.84
N GLN A 106 -15.42 18.44 -2.41
CA GLN A 106 -16.70 17.91 -1.97
C GLN A 106 -16.81 18.20 -0.48
N ARG A 107 -17.74 19.06 -0.06
CA ARG A 107 -18.09 19.27 1.34
C ARG A 107 -18.53 17.91 1.89
N ILE A 108 -17.64 17.23 2.62
CA ILE A 108 -17.90 15.91 3.19
C ILE A 108 -18.94 16.12 4.30
N GLU A 109 -20.22 15.85 4.02
CA GLU A 109 -21.27 15.82 5.05
C GLU A 109 -21.12 14.64 6.01
N GLU A 110 -20.44 13.56 5.60
CA GLU A 110 -20.25 12.38 6.44
C GLU A 110 -18.81 12.23 6.94
N GLN A 111 -18.62 12.54 8.23
CA GLN A 111 -17.39 12.21 8.94
C GLN A 111 -17.08 10.71 8.75
N PRO A 112 -15.80 10.33 8.54
CA PRO A 112 -15.43 8.93 8.39
C PRO A 112 -15.93 8.15 9.61
N ASN A 113 -16.65 7.05 9.37
CA ASN A 113 -17.09 6.12 10.40
C ASN A 113 -15.89 5.74 11.29
N LYS A 114 -15.80 6.38 12.47
CA LYS A 114 -14.74 6.11 13.45
C LYS A 114 -14.81 4.63 13.82
N SER A 115 -13.65 3.98 13.92
CA SER A 115 -13.57 2.59 14.37
C SER A 115 -14.16 2.47 15.77
N TYR A 116 -14.80 1.33 16.10
CA TYR A 116 -15.45 1.12 17.41
C TYR A 116 -14.49 1.40 18.59
N PHE A 117 -13.21 1.09 18.42
CA PHE A 117 -12.16 1.37 19.41
C PHE A 117 -11.87 2.87 19.59
N GLU A 118 -11.92 3.65 18.51
CA GLU A 118 -11.76 5.11 18.58
C GLU A 118 -12.95 5.77 19.26
N LYS A 119 -14.17 5.29 18.98
CA LYS A 119 -15.40 5.75 19.68
C LYS A 119 -15.30 5.50 21.19
N ARG A 120 -14.87 4.31 21.59
CA ARG A 120 -14.78 3.93 23.01
C ARG A 120 -13.65 4.65 23.76
N LYS A 121 -12.55 4.98 23.08
CA LYS A 121 -11.45 5.77 23.66
C LYS A 121 -11.88 7.22 23.87
N GLU A 122 -12.53 7.84 22.88
CA GLU A 122 -13.09 9.19 23.01
C GLU A 122 -14.17 9.25 24.10
N GLU A 123 -14.98 8.20 24.26
CA GLU A 123 -16.00 8.14 25.31
C GLU A 123 -15.38 8.10 26.71
N ARG A 124 -14.29 7.35 26.91
CA ARG A 124 -13.53 7.37 28.18
C ARG A 124 -12.88 8.72 28.46
N GLU A 125 -12.21 9.31 27.47
CA GLU A 125 -11.57 10.62 27.60
C GLU A 125 -12.61 11.73 27.88
N ARG A 126 -13.82 11.62 27.33
CA ARG A 126 -14.93 12.55 27.58
C ARG A 126 -15.58 12.40 28.95
N ILE A 127 -15.71 11.16 29.45
CA ILE A 127 -16.19 10.90 30.81
C ILE A 127 -15.20 11.46 31.85
N GLU A 128 -13.90 11.33 31.59
CA GLU A 128 -12.84 11.90 32.45
C GLU A 128 -12.81 13.43 32.44
N GLN A 129 -13.23 14.07 31.34
CA GLN A 129 -13.29 15.53 31.19
C GLN A 129 -14.60 16.16 31.69
N GLY A 130 -15.57 15.36 32.15
CA GLY A 130 -16.81 15.87 32.74
C GLY A 130 -17.75 16.58 31.75
N GLU A 131 -17.62 16.34 30.44
CA GLU A 131 -18.53 16.90 29.44
C GLU A 131 -19.91 16.23 29.50
N VAL A 132 -20.83 16.81 30.27
CA VAL A 132 -22.24 16.42 30.28
C VAL A 132 -22.91 16.98 29.03
N ARG A 133 -23.18 16.13 28.03
CA ARG A 133 -24.17 16.46 26.99
C ARG A 133 -25.56 16.05 27.45
N ILE A 134 -26.43 17.04 27.60
CA ILE A 134 -27.88 16.81 27.62
C ILE A 134 -28.27 16.45 26.20
N ILE A 135 -28.62 15.17 25.98
CA ILE A 135 -29.25 14.73 24.73
C ILE A 135 -30.68 15.23 24.77
N LEU A 136 -30.93 16.37 24.11
CA LEU A 136 -32.29 16.86 23.88
C LEU A 136 -32.94 15.95 22.84
N GLY A 137 -33.87 15.12 23.32
CA GLY A 137 -34.91 14.35 22.63
C GLY A 137 -34.69 13.98 21.16
N ALA A 138 -34.67 12.68 20.88
CA ALA A 138 -35.10 12.19 19.57
C ALA A 138 -36.55 12.61 19.35
N SER A 139 -36.81 13.47 18.37
CA SER A 139 -38.17 13.70 17.89
C SER A 139 -38.66 12.40 17.27
N THR A 140 -39.54 11.70 17.99
CA THR A 140 -40.34 10.64 17.39
C THR A 140 -41.36 11.35 16.50
N ASP A 141 -41.15 11.35 15.18
CA ASP A 141 -42.24 11.67 14.26
C ASP A 141 -43.26 10.54 14.41
N ASN A 142 -44.31 10.80 15.19
CA ASN A 142 -45.50 9.97 15.25
C ASN A 142 -46.27 10.27 13.96
N GLU A 143 -46.09 9.43 12.94
CA GLU A 143 -47.00 9.37 11.79
C GLU A 143 -48.28 8.66 12.22
N ASP A 144 -49.21 9.43 12.80
CA ASP A 144 -50.63 9.07 12.89
C ASP A 144 -51.42 10.01 11.97
N ASN A 145 -51.66 9.58 10.72
CA ASN A 145 -52.91 9.70 9.96
C ASN A 145 -52.75 9.17 8.53
#